data_AF-A0A8X8GYH8-F1
#
_entry.id   AF-A0A8X8GYH8-F1
#
_cell.length_a   1.000
_cell.length_b   1.000
_cell.length_c   1.000
_cell.angle_alpha   90.00
_cell.angle_beta   90.00
_cell.angle_gamma   90.00
#
_symmetry.space_group_name_H-M   'P 1'
#
loop_
_entity.id
_entity.type
_entity.pdbx_description
1 polymer ?
#
loop_
_entity_poly.entity_id
_entity_poly.type
_entity_poly.pdbx_seq_one_letter_code
_entity_poly.pdbx_strand_id
1 'polypeptide(L)' 'MQQGATCAVRLIDRRTGRPHRLAGVPLTVFTRTPLETAAELLAGRNPAHWETRIEALITVQSR' A
#
# COMPACT_ATOMS: atom_id res chain seq x y z
N MET A 1 -22.14 -4.60 -5.30
CA MET A 1 -20.86 -4.17 -5.90
C MET A 1 -20.46 -2.86 -5.25
N GLN A 2 -19.63 -2.90 -4.20
CA GLN A 2 -19.20 -1.66 -3.53
C GLN A 2 -18.12 -1.01 -4.40
N GLN A 3 -18.42 0.14 -5.02
CA GLN A 3 -17.40 0.97 -5.65
C GLN A 3 -16.57 1.62 -4.53
N GLY A 4 -15.54 0.90 -4.07
CA GLY A 4 -14.64 1.37 -3.02
C GLY A 4 -13.82 2.58 -3.49
N ALA A 5 -13.57 3.52 -2.57
CA ALA A 5 -12.65 4.62 -2.81
C ALA A 5 -11.27 4.09 -3.25
N THR A 6 -10.58 4.82 -4.13
CA THR A 6 -9.20 4.48 -4.48
C THR A 6 -8.32 4.61 -3.24
N CYS A 7 -7.52 3.60 -2.96
CA CYS A 7 -6.56 3.57 -1.86
C CYS A 7 -5.13 3.47 -2.41
N ALA A 8 -4.19 4.09 -1.71
CA ALA A 8 -2.76 3.88 -1.87
C ALA A 8 -2.31 2.78 -0.90
N VAL A 9 -1.64 1.75 -1.41
CA VAL A 9 -1.04 0.66 -0.64
C VAL A 9 0.47 0.73 -0.78
N ARG A 10 1.18 0.78 0.34
CA ARG A 10 2.64 0.81 0.40
C ARG A 10 3.16 -0.37 1.21
N LEU A 11 4.24 -0.98 0.76
CA LEU A 11 4.99 -1.97 1.52
C LEU A 11 6.03 -1.26 2.37
N ILE A 12 6.06 -1.52 3.68
CA ILE A 12 6.94 -0.87 4.66
C ILE A 12 7.85 -1.92 5.29
N ASP A 13 9.14 -1.62 5.36
CA ASP A 13 10.10 -2.41 6.14
C ASP A 13 9.98 -2.03 7.61
N ARG A 14 9.53 -2.97 8.45
CA ARG A 14 9.31 -2.79 9.88
C ARG A 14 10.58 -2.47 10.65
N ARG A 15 11.73 -2.94 10.18
CA ARG A 15 13.03 -2.72 10.85
C ARG A 15 13.51 -1.29 10.70
N THR A 16 13.14 -0.63 9.60
CA THR A 16 13.61 0.72 9.26
C THR A 16 12.50 1.77 9.27
N GLY A 17 11.23 1.35 9.26
CA GLY A 17 10.06 2.21 9.10
C GLY A 17 9.90 2.81 7.70
N ARG A 18 10.75 2.43 6.73
CA ARG A 18 10.80 3.04 5.40
C ARG A 18 9.98 2.25 4.38
N PRO A 19 9.39 2.93 3.38
CA PRO A 19 8.74 2.23 2.28
C PRO A 19 9.76 1.43 1.47
N HIS A 20 9.33 0.27 1.00
CA HIS A 20 10.05 -0.51 0.01
C HIS A 20 10.28 0.32 -1.25
N ARG A 21 11.49 0.26 -1.80
CA ARG A 21 11.89 1.04 -2.97
C ARG A 21 12.32 0.12 -4.09
N LEU A 22 11.87 0.42 -5.31
CA LEU A 22 12.35 -0.20 -6.54
C LEU A 22 13.19 0.84 -7.30
N ALA A 23 14.43 0.48 -7.65
CA ALA A 23 15.38 1.42 -8.28
C ALA A 23 15.48 2.79 -7.55
N GLY A 24 15.40 2.79 -6.21
CA GLY A 24 15.46 4.00 -5.39
C GLY A 24 14.13 4.74 -5.19
N VAL A 25 13.07 4.38 -5.91
CA VAL A 25 11.74 5.03 -5.85
C VAL A 25 10.79 4.25 -4.93
N PRO A 26 10.08 4.90 -4.00
CA PRO A 26 9.09 4.23 -3.14
C PRO A 26 7.97 3.55 -3.95
N LEU A 27 7.75 2.26 -3.70
CA LEU A 27 6.67 1.53 -4.32
C LEU A 27 5.33 1.93 -3.66
N THR A 28 4.41 2.43 -4.48
CA THR A 28 3.02 2.72 -4.10
C THR A 28 2.09 2.12 -5.15
N VAL A 29 1.13 1.30 -4.71
CA VAL A 29 0.12 0.70 -5.57
C VAL A 29 -1.21 1.38 -5.32
N PHE A 30 -1.86 1.87 -6.37
CA PHE A 30 -3.21 2.44 -6.28
C PHE A 30 -4.23 1.38 -6.70
N THR A 31 -5.22 1.14 -5.85
CA THR A 31 -6.19 0.05 -6.03
C THR A 31 -7.54 0.40 -5.41
N ARG A 32 -8.60 -0.27 -5.89
CA ARG A 32 -9.92 -0.26 -5.24
C ARG A 32 -10.16 -1.51 -4.36
N THR A 33 -9.21 -2.46 -4.36
CA THR A 33 -9.23 -3.68 -3.54
C THR A 33 -8.01 -3.71 -2.61
N PRO A 34 -7.88 -2.75 -1.67
CA PRO A 34 -6.64 -2.55 -0.90
C PRO A 34 -6.21 -3.75 -0.05
N LEU A 35 -7.15 -4.55 0.45
CA LEU A 35 -6.84 -5.73 1.26
C LEU A 35 -6.27 -6.89 0.43
N GLU A 36 -6.81 -7.10 -0.77
CA GLU A 36 -6.31 -8.11 -1.72
C GLU A 36 -4.90 -7.73 -2.18
N THR A 37 -4.72 -6.49 -2.63
CA THR A 37 -3.39 -5.97 -3.02
C THR A 37 -2.39 -6.04 -1.87
N ALA A 38 -2.82 -5.78 -0.62
CA ALA A 38 -1.95 -5.93 0.54
C ALA A 38 -1.52 -7.39 0.75
N ALA A 39 -2.43 -8.35 0.59
CA ALA A 39 -2.11 -9.76 0.69
C ALA A 39 -1.12 -10.20 -0.39
N GLU A 40 -1.30 -9.76 -1.64
CA GLU A 40 -0.36 -10.02 -2.74
C GLU A 40 1.02 -9.39 -2.48
N LEU A 41 1.06 -8.16 -1.97
CA LEU A 41 2.31 -7.49 -1.59
C LEU A 41 3.02 -8.17 -0.42
N LEU A 42 2.32 -8.93 0.42
CA LEU A 42 2.92 -9.69 1.52
C LEU A 42 3.22 -11.14 1.16
N ALA A 43 2.66 -11.66 0.07
CA ALA A 43 2.87 -13.03 -0.36
C ALA A 43 4.38 -13.33 -0.54
N GLY A 44 4.84 -14.42 0.08
CA GLY A 44 6.24 -14.82 0.07
C GLY A 44 7.20 -13.95 0.90
N ARG A 45 6.69 -12.96 1.66
CA ARG A 45 7.50 -12.07 2.51
C ARG A 45 7.36 -12.44 3.99
N ASN A 46 8.43 -12.21 4.76
CA ASN A 46 8.40 -12.42 6.20
C ASN A 46 7.61 -11.31 6.91
N PRO A 47 6.50 -11.63 7.63
CA PRO A 47 5.67 -10.63 8.30
C PRO A 47 6.34 -9.95 9.51
N ALA A 48 7.44 -10.50 10.03
CA ALA A 48 8.26 -9.82 11.03
C ALA A 48 9.03 -8.63 10.43
N HIS A 49 9.34 -8.68 9.14
CA HIS A 49 10.10 -7.64 8.45
C HIS A 49 9.24 -6.70 7.62
N TRP A 50 8.08 -7.16 7.14
CA TRP A 50 7.27 -6.44 6.18
C TRP A 50 5.85 -6.25 6.68
N GLU A 51 5.32 -5.05 6.46
CA GLU A 51 3.91 -4.72 6.64
C GLU A 51 3.41 -3.88 5.46
N THR A 52 2.09 -3.81 5.30
CA THR A 52 1.45 -2.93 4.33
C THR A 52 0.75 -1.78 5.03
N ARG A 53 0.89 -0.56 4.50
CA ARG A 53 0.10 0.60 4.91
C ARG A 53 -0.88 0.98 3.82
N ILE A 54 -2.16 1.03 4.19
CA ILE A 54 -3.27 1.39 3.32
C ILE A 54 -3.73 2.79 3.70
N GLU A 55 -3.83 3.67 2.71
CA GLU A 55 -4.29 5.05 2.87
C GLU A 55 -5.41 5.31 1.85
N ALA A 56 -6.59 5.73 2.32
CA ALA A 56 -7.69 6.08 1.43
C ALA A 56 -7.40 7.43 0.77
N LEU A 57 -7.51 7.49 -0.56
CA LEU A 57 -7.39 8.75 -1.29
C LEU A 57 -8.75 9.43 -1.31
N ILE A 58 -8.95 10.36 -0.38
CA ILE A 58 -10.03 11.33 -0.51
C ILE A 58 -9.62 12.35 -1.57
N THR A 59 -10.40 12.43 -2.65
CA THR A 59 -10.28 13.56 -3.56
C THR A 59 -10.95 14.76 -2.88
N VAL A 60 -10.16 15.73 -2.41
CA VAL A 60 -10.70 17.05 -2.08
C VAL A 60 -10.96 17.74 -3.42
N GLN A 61 -12.23 17.85 -3.81
CA GLN A 61 -12.60 18.71 -4.91
C GLN A 61 -12.55 20.16 -4.42
N SER A 62 -11.56 20.92 -4.89
CA SER A 62 -11.55 22.37 -4.77
C SER A 62 -12.80 22.91 -5.49
N ARG A 63 -13.69 23.57 -4.74
CA ARG A 63 -14.74 24.44 -5.30
C ARG A 63 -14.18 25.84 -5.52
#